data_AF-A0A0H4VDB6-F1
#
_entry.id   AF-A0A0H4VDB6-F1
#
_cell.length_a   1.000
_cell.length_b   1.000
_cell.length_c   1.000
_cell.angle_alpha   90.00
_cell.angle_beta   90.00
_cell.angle_gamma   90.00
#
_symmetry.space_group_name_H-M   'P 1'
#
loop_
_entity.id
_entity.type
_entity.pdbx_description
1 polymer ?
#
loop_
_entity_poly.entity_id
_entity_poly.type
_entity_poly.pdbx_seq_one_letter_code
_entity_poly.pdbx_strand_id
1 'polypeptide(L)'
;MEENQGVTSAVVTKTVAAFANSYEGGTLLIGVSDDGEALGLEQDYVALGDADKDRFELHLRNLFSEALGQNVTASKLKISFPEIEGVEICKIDVRPADAAVVLTVADKNGLKSEKLYVRSGNSSPEMPMSEVQAFLNKRFAAKSVG
;
A
#
# COMPACT_ATOMS: atom_id res chain seq x y z
N MET A 1 23.36 -6.51 -9.10
CA MET A 1 23.24 -5.27 -8.31
C MET A 1 21.91 -5.39 -7.61
N GLU A 2 21.91 -5.84 -6.35
CA GLU A 2 20.70 -5.82 -5.53
C GLU A 2 20.46 -4.36 -5.18
N GLU A 3 19.47 -3.74 -5.82
CA GLU A 3 19.02 -2.41 -5.43
C GLU A 3 18.55 -2.46 -3.99
N ASN A 4 19.11 -1.55 -3.20
CA ASN A 4 18.70 -1.26 -1.85
C ASN A 4 17.30 -0.61 -1.85
N GLN A 5 16.26 -1.36 -2.22
CA GLN A 5 14.84 -0.97 -2.10
C GLN A 5 14.34 -1.04 -0.64
N GLY A 6 15.27 -0.99 0.32
CA GLY A 6 15.03 -1.30 1.72
C GLY A 6 14.27 -0.20 2.44
N VAL A 7 13.14 -0.58 3.03
CA VAL A 7 12.33 0.16 4.02
C VAL A 7 11.16 0.99 3.45
N THR A 8 11.35 1.94 2.52
CA THR A 8 10.24 2.85 2.12
C THR A 8 9.18 2.18 1.25
N SER A 9 9.58 1.39 0.24
CA SER A 9 8.65 0.69 -0.67
C SER A 9 7.82 -0.38 0.05
N ALA A 10 8.43 -1.08 1.02
CA ALA A 10 7.79 -2.13 1.80
C ALA A 10 6.71 -1.57 2.74
N VAL A 11 6.94 -0.40 3.35
CA VAL A 11 5.98 0.26 4.24
C VAL A 11 4.75 0.73 3.46
N VAL A 12 4.97 1.39 2.31
CA VAL A 12 3.89 1.88 1.44
C VAL A 12 3.04 0.71 0.92
N THR A 13 3.68 -0.32 0.38
CA THR A 13 2.99 -1.50 -0.16
C THR A 13 2.23 -2.26 0.92
N LYS A 14 2.83 -2.47 2.10
CA LYS A 14 2.16 -3.09 3.25
C LYS A 14 0.91 -2.31 3.66
N THR A 15 1.00 -1.00 3.70
CA THR A 15 -0.11 -0.14 4.12
C THR A 15 -1.25 -0.17 3.10
N VAL A 16 -0.93 -0.10 1.80
CA VAL A 16 -1.93 -0.21 0.74
C VAL A 16 -2.58 -1.60 0.73
N ALA A 17 -1.82 -2.68 0.89
CA ALA A 17 -2.39 -4.03 1.03
C ALA A 17 -3.32 -4.14 2.24
N ALA A 18 -2.91 -3.59 3.39
CA ALA A 18 -3.71 -3.58 4.60
C ALA A 18 -5.03 -2.81 4.44
N PHE A 19 -5.01 -1.65 3.78
CA PHE A 19 -6.23 -0.93 3.43
C PHE A 19 -7.11 -1.72 2.46
N ALA A 20 -6.54 -2.29 1.40
CA ALA A 20 -7.30 -3.08 0.43
C ALA A 20 -8.01 -4.28 1.07
N ASN A 21 -7.37 -4.94 2.04
CA ASN A 21 -7.98 -6.04 2.80
C ASN A 21 -9.02 -5.58 3.83
N SER A 22 -8.96 -4.32 4.27
CA SER A 22 -9.90 -3.79 5.27
C SER A 22 -11.31 -3.67 4.71
N TYR A 23 -12.30 -3.53 5.61
CA TYR A 23 -13.70 -3.38 5.22
C TYR A 23 -13.99 -2.03 4.57
N GLU A 24 -13.28 -0.98 5.00
CA GLU A 24 -13.54 0.41 4.59
C GLU A 24 -12.53 0.94 3.56
N GLY A 25 -11.43 0.23 3.33
CA GLY A 25 -10.31 0.77 2.56
C GLY A 25 -9.51 1.76 3.41
N GLY A 26 -9.04 2.83 2.79
CA GLY A 26 -8.43 3.95 3.49
C GLY A 26 -7.68 4.90 2.57
N THR A 27 -7.00 5.87 3.17
CA THR A 27 -6.16 6.84 2.46
C THR A 27 -4.76 6.81 3.06
N LEU A 28 -3.75 6.67 2.20
CA LEU A 28 -2.35 6.89 2.55
C LEU A 28 -1.92 8.27 2.06
N LEU A 29 -1.29 9.05 2.94
CA LEU A 29 -0.66 10.32 2.61
C LEU A 29 0.87 10.14 2.70
N ILE A 30 1.58 10.62 1.69
CA ILE A 30 3.04 10.66 1.61
C ILE A 30 3.44 12.13 1.48
N GLY A 31 4.53 12.53 2.14
CA GLY A 31 4.90 13.93 2.29
C GLY A 31 4.12 14.64 3.40
N VAL A 32 3.68 13.91 4.42
CA VAL A 32 2.95 14.45 5.59
C VAL A 32 3.62 13.94 6.87
N SER A 33 3.78 14.81 7.88
CA SER A 33 4.32 14.45 9.19
C SER A 33 3.28 13.70 10.05
N ASP A 34 3.73 13.08 11.14
CA ASP A 34 2.82 12.45 12.11
C ASP A 34 1.87 13.46 12.78
N ASP A 35 2.25 14.75 12.81
CA ASP A 35 1.43 15.85 13.32
C ASP A 35 0.45 16.42 12.27
N GLY A 36 0.50 15.91 11.03
CA GLY A 36 -0.40 16.31 9.94
C GLY A 36 0.09 17.50 9.11
N GLU A 37 1.34 17.92 9.28
CA GLU A 37 1.93 19.00 8.49
C GLU A 37 2.39 18.50 7.12
N ALA A 38 2.13 19.26 6.06
CA ALA A 38 2.62 18.96 4.72
C ALA A 38 4.15 19.21 4.65
N LEU A 39 4.92 18.15 4.43
CA LEU A 39 6.38 18.19 4.33
C LEU A 39 6.88 18.30 2.88
N GLY A 40 6.04 17.94 1.91
CA GLY A 40 6.41 17.90 0.49
C GLY A 40 6.92 16.54 0.03
N LEU A 41 7.23 16.44 -1.27
CA LEU A 41 7.69 15.21 -1.94
C LEU A 41 9.13 15.34 -2.46
N GLU A 42 9.83 16.43 -2.16
CA GLU A 42 11.16 16.72 -2.70
C GLU A 42 12.15 15.61 -2.37
N GLN A 43 12.10 15.08 -1.13
CA GLN A 43 12.98 13.98 -0.73
C GLN A 43 12.60 12.66 -1.43
N ASP A 44 11.32 12.41 -1.66
CA ASP A 44 10.84 11.23 -2.38
C ASP A 44 11.27 11.27 -3.86
N TYR A 45 11.22 12.45 -4.49
CA TYR A 45 11.68 12.68 -5.85
C TYR A 45 13.19 12.50 -5.98
N VAL A 46 13.98 13.06 -5.06
CA VAL A 46 15.44 12.88 -5.02
C VAL A 46 15.81 11.41 -4.81
N ALA A 47 15.12 10.71 -3.91
CA ALA A 47 15.34 9.28 -3.65
C ALA A 47 15.07 8.41 -4.89
N LEU A 48 14.23 8.89 -5.81
CA LEU A 48 13.94 8.26 -7.10
C LEU A 48 14.84 8.77 -8.25
N GLY A 49 15.97 9.41 -7.92
CA GLY A 49 16.95 9.88 -8.90
C GLY A 49 16.52 11.18 -9.58
N ASP A 50 16.16 12.18 -8.77
CA ASP A 50 15.65 13.49 -9.20
C ASP A 50 14.46 13.36 -10.17
N ALA A 51 13.51 12.51 -9.77
CA ALA A 51 12.28 12.29 -10.51
C ALA A 51 11.35 13.52 -10.46
N ASP A 52 10.40 13.55 -11.39
CA ASP A 52 9.24 14.44 -11.31
C ASP A 52 8.01 13.66 -10.81
N LYS A 53 6.92 14.39 -10.63
CA LYS A 53 5.59 13.86 -10.26
C LYS A 53 5.16 12.67 -11.12
N ASP A 54 5.31 12.78 -12.44
CA ASP A 54 4.86 11.74 -13.38
C ASP A 54 5.67 10.44 -13.20
N ARG A 55 7.00 10.56 -13.05
CA ARG A 55 7.88 9.43 -12.76
C ARG A 55 7.60 8.82 -11.40
N PHE A 56 7.31 9.64 -10.39
CA PHE A 56 6.95 9.16 -9.07
C PHE A 56 5.61 8.40 -9.08
N GLU A 57 4.58 8.92 -9.77
CA GLU A 57 3.32 8.20 -9.95
C GLU A 57 3.54 6.87 -10.68
N LEU A 58 4.31 6.87 -11.77
CA LEU A 58 4.63 5.66 -12.53
C LEU A 58 5.37 4.64 -11.66
N HIS A 59 6.33 5.08 -10.86
CA HIS A 59 7.05 4.22 -9.92
C HIS A 59 6.10 3.56 -8.92
N LEU A 60 5.21 4.33 -8.28
CA LEU A 60 4.20 3.79 -7.37
C LEU A 60 3.27 2.78 -8.07
N ARG A 61 2.81 3.08 -9.29
CA ARG A 61 1.95 2.17 -10.06
C ARG A 61 2.65 0.85 -10.38
N ASN A 62 3.94 0.89 -10.73
CA ASN A 62 4.74 -0.30 -10.98
C ASN A 62 4.94 -1.11 -9.71
N LEU A 63 5.33 -0.44 -8.62
CA LEU A 63 5.48 -1.05 -7.29
C LEU A 63 4.21 -1.77 -6.84
N PHE A 64 3.04 -1.12 -6.95
CA PHE A 64 1.77 -1.73 -6.59
C PHE A 64 1.37 -2.86 -7.54
N SER A 65 1.62 -2.72 -8.84
CA SER A 65 1.28 -3.77 -9.81
C SER A 65 2.09 -5.03 -9.58
N GLU A 66 3.38 -4.90 -9.24
CA GLU A 66 4.25 -6.01 -8.90
C GLU A 66 3.83 -6.69 -7.59
N ALA A 67 3.48 -5.91 -6.56
CA ALA A 67 3.22 -6.43 -5.23
C ALA A 67 1.77 -6.89 -4.99
N LEU A 68 0.78 -6.18 -5.57
CA LEU A 68 -0.66 -6.38 -5.33
C LEU A 68 -1.38 -6.98 -6.54
N GLY A 69 -0.71 -7.02 -7.70
CA GLY A 69 -1.29 -7.40 -8.97
C GLY A 69 -1.96 -6.25 -9.72
N GLN A 70 -1.89 -6.29 -11.04
CA GLN A 70 -2.34 -5.23 -11.94
C GLN A 70 -3.82 -4.88 -11.78
N ASN A 71 -4.70 -5.86 -11.54
CA ASN A 71 -6.14 -5.62 -11.39
C ASN A 71 -6.46 -4.79 -10.13
N VAL A 72 -5.79 -5.08 -9.01
CA VAL A 72 -5.98 -4.32 -7.75
C VAL A 72 -5.49 -2.89 -7.94
N THR A 73 -4.29 -2.73 -8.50
CA THR A 73 -3.71 -1.41 -8.80
C THR A 73 -4.62 -0.57 -9.69
N ALA A 74 -5.18 -1.15 -10.76
CA ALA A 74 -6.01 -0.43 -11.71
C ALA A 74 -7.42 -0.11 -11.18
N SER A 75 -8.03 -1.01 -10.40
CA SER A 75 -9.46 -0.89 -10.02
C SER A 75 -9.69 -0.37 -8.61
N LYS A 76 -8.71 -0.51 -7.71
CA LYS A 76 -8.86 -0.19 -6.27
C LYS A 76 -8.04 1.00 -5.82
N LEU A 77 -7.03 1.43 -6.58
CA LEU A 77 -6.17 2.54 -6.20
C LEU A 77 -6.47 3.79 -7.03
N LYS A 78 -6.50 4.94 -6.35
CA LYS A 78 -6.47 6.27 -6.98
C LYS A 78 -5.33 7.07 -6.37
N ILE A 79 -4.31 7.33 -7.18
CA ILE A 79 -3.17 8.19 -6.83
C ILE A 79 -3.50 9.61 -7.30
N SER A 80 -3.23 10.59 -6.46
CA SER A 80 -3.44 12.01 -6.74
C SER A 80 -2.44 12.85 -5.96
N PHE A 81 -2.24 14.08 -6.39
CA PHE A 81 -1.23 14.98 -5.82
C PHE A 81 -1.87 16.32 -5.48
N PRO A 82 -2.62 16.40 -4.37
CA PRO A 82 -3.15 17.68 -3.90
C PRO A 82 -2.03 18.58 -3.37
N GLU A 83 -2.25 19.88 -3.47
CA GLU A 83 -1.38 20.91 -2.91
C GLU A 83 -2.06 21.53 -1.69
N ILE A 84 -1.32 21.67 -0.59
CA ILE A 84 -1.75 22.30 0.65
C ILE A 84 -0.76 23.42 0.94
N GLU A 85 -1.23 24.66 0.95
CA GLU A 85 -0.39 25.85 1.23
C GLU A 85 0.86 25.97 0.35
N GLY A 86 0.79 25.53 -0.92
CA GLY A 86 1.94 25.55 -1.83
C GLY A 86 2.82 24.28 -1.78
N VAL A 87 2.50 23.34 -0.89
CA VAL A 87 3.25 22.09 -0.70
C VAL A 87 2.48 20.92 -1.32
N GLU A 88 3.08 20.27 -2.33
CA GLU A 88 2.51 19.09 -2.97
C GLU A 88 2.73 17.85 -2.10
N ILE A 89 1.66 17.06 -1.89
CA ILE A 89 1.73 15.77 -1.21
C ILE A 89 1.20 14.67 -2.13
N CYS A 90 1.54 13.41 -1.85
CA CYS A 90 0.95 12.29 -2.57
C CYS A 90 -0.16 11.65 -1.74
N LYS A 91 -1.34 11.53 -2.34
CA LYS A 91 -2.53 10.93 -1.74
C LYS A 91 -2.92 9.68 -2.53
N ILE A 92 -2.99 8.56 -1.83
CA ILE A 92 -3.41 7.27 -2.38
C ILE A 92 -4.71 6.85 -1.69
N ASP A 93 -5.82 6.97 -2.41
CA ASP A 93 -7.11 6.42 -1.98
C ASP A 93 -7.17 4.93 -2.36
N VAL A 94 -7.41 4.08 -1.37
CA VAL A 94 -7.47 2.62 -1.49
C VAL A 94 -8.87 2.14 -1.20
N ARG A 95 -9.55 1.58 -2.20
CA ARG A 95 -10.86 0.95 -2.01
C ARG A 95 -10.70 -0.50 -1.51
N PRO A 96 -11.70 -1.02 -0.78
CA PRO A 96 -11.75 -2.44 -0.43
C PRO A 96 -11.60 -3.32 -1.68
N ALA A 97 -10.68 -4.29 -1.64
CA ALA A 97 -10.50 -5.28 -2.69
C ALA A 97 -11.65 -6.30 -2.70
N ASP A 98 -11.81 -6.98 -3.84
CA ASP A 98 -12.84 -8.02 -4.04
C ASP A 98 -12.34 -9.41 -3.58
N ALA A 99 -11.03 -9.56 -3.43
CA ALA A 99 -10.35 -10.75 -2.93
C ALA A 99 -9.18 -10.33 -2.04
N ALA A 100 -8.66 -11.27 -1.24
CA ALA A 100 -7.55 -11.00 -0.36
C ALA A 100 -6.28 -10.64 -1.13
N VAL A 101 -5.61 -9.59 -0.65
CA VAL A 101 -4.33 -9.10 -1.17
C VAL A 101 -3.23 -9.59 -0.24
N VAL A 102 -2.43 -10.55 -0.74
CA VAL A 102 -1.28 -11.12 -0.02
C VAL A 102 0.01 -10.55 -0.59
N LEU A 103 0.99 -10.29 0.27
CA LEU A 103 2.31 -9.81 -0.13
C LEU A 103 3.33 -10.93 0.01
N THR A 104 4.21 -11.07 -0.98
CA THR A 104 5.40 -11.92 -0.84
C THR A 104 6.50 -11.13 -0.13
N VAL A 105 6.92 -11.58 1.05
CA VAL A 105 7.95 -10.93 1.87
C VAL A 105 9.10 -11.89 2.10
N ALA A 106 10.33 -11.43 1.81
CA ALA A 106 11.55 -12.16 2.13
C ALA A 106 11.97 -11.90 3.58
N ASP A 107 12.39 -12.95 4.29
CA ASP A 107 13.04 -12.81 5.59
C ASP A 107 14.52 -12.41 5.46
N LYS A 108 15.23 -12.33 6.58
CA LYS A 108 16.66 -11.95 6.62
C LYS A 108 17.57 -12.94 5.88
N ASN A 109 17.10 -14.15 5.61
CA ASN A 109 17.82 -15.19 4.88
C ASN A 109 17.40 -15.27 3.41
N GLY A 110 16.54 -14.35 2.94
CA GLY A 110 16.00 -14.34 1.59
C GLY A 110 14.86 -15.33 1.36
N LEU A 111 14.40 -16.04 2.40
CA LEU A 111 13.29 -16.98 2.27
C LEU A 111 11.98 -16.20 2.13
N LYS A 112 11.28 -16.45 1.02
CA LYS A 112 10.02 -15.78 0.69
C LYS A 112 8.84 -16.48 1.38
N SER A 113 7.93 -15.69 1.93
CA SER A 113 6.68 -16.12 2.53
C SER A 113 5.55 -15.18 2.14
N GLU A 114 4.34 -15.72 1.99
CA GLU A 114 3.15 -14.90 1.76
C GLU A 114 2.59 -14.39 3.08
N LYS A 115 2.24 -13.11 3.12
CA LYS A 115 1.75 -12.43 4.31
C LYS A 115 0.49 -11.65 4.01
N LEU A 116 -0.50 -11.79 4.89
CA LEU A 116 -1.74 -11.04 4.86
C LEU A 116 -1.65 -9.92 5.90
N TYR A 117 -1.95 -8.68 5.49
CA TYR A 117 -1.98 -7.52 6.38
C TYR A 117 -3.39 -6.93 6.38
N VAL A 118 -3.85 -6.46 7.54
CA VAL A 118 -5.15 -5.80 7.69
C VAL A 118 -4.97 -4.58 8.58
N ARG A 119 -5.61 -3.46 8.23
CA ARG A 119 -5.47 -2.21 8.99
C ARG A 119 -6.10 -2.37 10.38
N SER A 120 -5.37 -1.94 11.41
CA SER A 120 -5.85 -1.83 12.78
C SER A 120 -5.42 -0.49 13.37
N GLY A 121 -6.36 0.45 13.46
CA GLY A 121 -6.09 1.83 13.87
C GLY A 121 -5.04 2.50 12.99
N ASN A 122 -3.93 2.93 13.60
CA ASN A 122 -2.81 3.56 12.90
C ASN A 122 -1.77 2.57 12.34
N SER A 123 -1.98 1.26 12.48
CA SER A 123 -0.99 0.22 12.15
C SER A 123 -1.50 -0.80 11.13
N SER A 124 -0.57 -1.55 10.55
CA SER A 124 -0.83 -2.57 9.52
C SER A 124 -0.20 -3.92 9.94
N PRO A 125 -0.69 -4.55 11.03
CA PRO A 125 -0.13 -5.80 11.52
C PRO A 125 -0.31 -6.96 10.52
N GLU A 126 0.60 -7.92 10.59
CA GLU A 126 0.43 -9.22 9.93
C GLU A 126 -0.70 -9.97 10.63
N MET A 127 -1.63 -10.53 9.85
CA MET A 127 -2.69 -11.36 10.38
C MET A 127 -2.12 -12.71 10.83
N PRO A 128 -2.37 -13.14 12.08
CA PRO A 128 -1.95 -14.45 12.54
C PRO A 128 -2.55 -15.56 11.67
N MET A 129 -1.76 -16.57 11.32
CA MET A 129 -2.21 -17.68 10.47
C MET A 129 -3.46 -18.38 11.00
N SER A 130 -3.62 -18.44 12.32
CA SER A 130 -4.82 -19.00 12.98
C SER A 130 -6.10 -18.21 12.70
N GLU A 131 -6.00 -16.94 12.33
CA GLU A 131 -7.14 -16.04 12.08
C GLU A 131 -7.45 -15.87 10.59
N VAL A 132 -6.50 -16.15 9.71
CA VAL A 132 -6.61 -15.92 8.25
C VAL A 132 -7.88 -16.55 7.69
N GLN A 133 -8.16 -17.82 7.96
CA GLN A 133 -9.34 -18.50 7.40
C GLN A 133 -10.65 -17.85 7.84
N ALA A 134 -10.75 -17.49 9.13
CA ALA A 134 -11.94 -16.83 9.67
C ALA A 134 -12.14 -15.44 9.05
N PHE A 135 -11.05 -14.69 8.88
CA PHE A 135 -11.07 -13.40 8.21
C PHE A 135 -11.50 -13.52 6.75
N LEU A 136 -10.91 -14.43 5.98
CA LEU A 136 -11.25 -14.64 4.57
C LEU A 136 -12.74 -14.96 4.39
N ASN A 137 -13.25 -15.88 5.23
CA ASN A 137 -14.68 -16.24 5.21
C ASN A 137 -15.58 -15.04 5.53
N LYS A 138 -15.18 -14.18 6.46
CA LYS A 138 -16.00 -13.02 6.85
C LYS A 138 -15.94 -11.88 5.84
N ARG A 139 -14.77 -11.63 5.25
CA ARG A 139 -14.49 -10.47 4.40
C ARG A 139 -14.76 -10.70 2.92
N PHE A 140 -14.59 -11.93 2.43
CA PHE A 140 -14.57 -12.24 1.00
C PHE A 140 -15.45 -13.42 0.59
N ALA A 141 -16.04 -14.19 1.51
CA ALA A 141 -16.97 -15.22 1.09
C ALA A 141 -18.16 -14.58 0.37
N ALA A 142 -18.45 -15.09 -0.84
CA ALA A 142 -19.65 -14.71 -1.55
C ALA A 142 -20.86 -15.06 -0.67
N LYS A 143 -21.74 -14.08 -0.41
CA LYS A 143 -23.07 -14.41 0.09
C LYS A 143 -23.71 -15.28 -0.97
N SER A 144 -23.93 -16.55 -0.67
CA SER A 144 -24.77 -17.42 -1.48
C SER A 144 -26.13 -16.74 -1.54
N VAL A 145 -26.49 -16.23 -2.72
CA VAL A 145 -27.87 -15.84 -2.98
C VAL A 145 -28.64 -17.15 -3.07
N GLY A 146 -29.35 -17.46 -1.98
CA GLY A 146 -30.37 -18.51 -1.98
C GLY A 146 -31.61 -18.07 -2.73
#